data_AF-A0A150JC15-F1
#
_entry.id   AF-A0A150JC15-F1
#
_cell.length_a   1.000
_cell.length_b   1.000
_cell.length_c   1.000
_cell.angle_alpha   90.00
_cell.angle_beta   90.00
_cell.angle_gamma   90.00
#
_symmetry.space_group_name_H-M   'P 1'
#
loop_
_entity.id
_entity.type
_entity.pdbx_description
1 polymer ?
#
loop_
_entity_poly.entity_id
_entity_poly.type
_entity_poly.pdbx_seq_one_letter_code
_entity_poly.pdbx_strand_id
1 'polypeptide(L)'
;MLIDLLISEKEKKTGEVLLALPIKREKIFYSKFLSIMIIILFQLLFWITALYYFGRVTNPLIILPLTITAILLLSITGLIGVYSKNYKDSALIVTVTFIVLFFFLFGTSTLYLVGLKEVAAISPLSLVIAIENGTYSTKETIFSILPSLSFSLILMFASTALYRKDEFYFGPRPSITQLIFNLAGKLQIKSRSYGPYFIALIFGFIAVLISIILEIFFGIITIYFTESIFVILALWAIIEELSKSIGIFSASHYYKLKWHEGLMAGMASGLGFAIFENIMFTGFALNIFPDYAVRILIMRTFLSGGVHIVSTGVIGVGIADKKYLTLTFIIGVIIHFGYNIMMLQGVL
;
A
#
# COMPACT_ATOMS: atom_id res chain seq x y z
N MET A 1 3.94 -19.93 10.27
CA MET A 1 2.76 -20.77 10.57
C MET A 1 1.77 -20.88 9.39
N LEU A 2 1.13 -19.81 8.90
CA LEU A 2 0.19 -19.92 7.76
C LEU A 2 0.90 -20.26 6.45
N ILE A 3 2.05 -19.64 6.22
CA ILE A 3 2.94 -19.95 5.11
C ILE A 3 3.33 -21.42 5.14
N ASP A 4 3.68 -21.95 6.30
CA ASP A 4 4.10 -23.34 6.42
C ASP A 4 2.95 -24.29 6.05
N LEU A 5 1.72 -24.02 6.48
CA LEU A 5 0.55 -24.80 6.06
C LEU A 5 0.34 -24.74 4.54
N LEU A 6 0.35 -23.53 3.96
CA LEU A 6 0.06 -23.36 2.53
C LEU A 6 1.17 -23.91 1.62
N ILE A 7 2.43 -23.78 2.02
CA ILE A 7 3.58 -24.17 1.20
C ILE A 7 3.93 -25.63 1.40
N SER A 8 3.88 -26.15 2.64
CA SER A 8 4.11 -27.59 2.84
C SER A 8 3.10 -28.43 2.06
N GLU A 9 1.84 -27.99 1.97
CA GLU A 9 0.81 -28.70 1.21
C GLU A 9 1.07 -28.69 -0.30
N LYS A 10 1.61 -27.59 -0.82
CA LYS A 10 2.02 -27.47 -2.22
C LYS A 10 3.24 -28.36 -2.51
N GLU A 11 4.26 -28.31 -1.66
CA GLU A 11 5.50 -29.09 -1.87
C GLU A 11 5.27 -30.59 -1.70
N LYS A 12 4.48 -30.99 -0.70
CA LYS A 12 4.16 -32.40 -0.42
C LYS A 12 3.00 -32.93 -1.27
N LYS A 13 2.40 -32.10 -2.13
CA LYS A 13 1.22 -32.41 -2.95
C LYS A 13 -0.01 -32.87 -2.17
N THR A 14 -0.05 -32.64 -0.86
CA THR A 14 -1.18 -33.05 -0.01
C THR A 14 -2.39 -32.14 -0.19
N GLY A 15 -2.21 -30.89 -0.61
CA GLY A 15 -3.34 -29.99 -0.87
C GLY A 15 -4.09 -30.29 -2.18
N GLU A 16 -3.57 -31.14 -3.07
CA GLU A 16 -4.30 -31.60 -4.26
C GLU A 16 -5.57 -32.37 -3.86
N VAL A 17 -5.45 -33.21 -2.82
CA VAL A 17 -6.57 -33.96 -2.24
C VAL A 17 -7.59 -33.01 -1.63
N LEU A 18 -7.14 -31.95 -0.96
CA LEU A 18 -8.03 -30.93 -0.38
C LEU A 18 -8.80 -30.16 -1.46
N LEU A 19 -8.16 -29.88 -2.60
CA LEU A 19 -8.79 -29.18 -3.72
C LEU A 19 -9.73 -30.05 -4.55
N ALA A 20 -9.63 -31.38 -4.43
CA ALA A 20 -10.55 -32.34 -5.06
C ALA A 20 -11.85 -32.55 -4.26
N LEU A 21 -11.89 -32.12 -3.00
CA LEU A 21 -13.10 -32.20 -2.18
C LEU A 21 -14.20 -31.29 -2.77
N PRO A 22 -15.49 -31.62 -2.59
CA PRO A 22 -16.63 -30.79 -3.02
C PRO A 22 -16.83 -29.57 -2.09
N ILE A 23 -15.74 -28.88 -1.76
CA ILE A 23 -15.70 -27.71 -0.89
C ILE A 23 -15.14 -26.54 -1.69
N LYS A 24 -15.78 -25.38 -1.54
CA LYS A 24 -15.28 -24.13 -2.13
C LYS A 24 -13.86 -23.84 -1.63
N ARG A 25 -12.96 -23.52 -2.55
CA ARG A 25 -11.53 -23.29 -2.26
C ARG A 25 -11.32 -22.15 -1.28
N GLU A 26 -12.16 -21.12 -1.35
CA GLU A 26 -12.15 -19.98 -0.43
C GLU A 26 -12.38 -20.44 1.01
N LYS A 27 -13.27 -21.42 1.23
CA LYS A 27 -13.55 -21.96 2.56
C LYS A 27 -12.33 -22.68 3.13
N ILE A 28 -11.55 -23.37 2.29
CA ILE A 28 -10.30 -24.02 2.72
C ILE A 28 -9.30 -22.96 3.23
N PHE A 29 -9.14 -21.86 2.48
CA PHE A 29 -8.27 -20.76 2.89
C PHE A 29 -8.75 -20.10 4.19
N TYR A 30 -10.04 -19.73 4.28
CA TYR A 30 -10.59 -19.11 5.48
C TYR A 30 -10.49 -19.99 6.72
N SER A 31 -10.72 -21.31 6.60
CA SER A 31 -10.55 -22.23 7.72
C SER A 31 -9.10 -22.22 8.23
N LYS A 32 -8.10 -22.26 7.35
CA LYS A 32 -6.68 -22.20 7.75
C LYS A 32 -6.34 -20.87 8.42
N PHE A 33 -6.82 -19.77 7.84
CA PHE A 33 -6.63 -18.43 8.38
C PHE A 33 -7.25 -18.31 9.78
N LEU A 34 -8.50 -18.73 9.95
CA LEU A 34 -9.23 -18.65 11.21
C LEU A 34 -8.63 -19.56 12.29
N SER A 35 -8.20 -20.79 11.95
CA SER A 35 -7.53 -21.68 12.89
C SER A 35 -6.27 -21.03 13.47
N ILE A 36 -5.47 -20.39 12.63
CA ILE A 36 -4.27 -19.69 13.08
C ILE A 36 -4.63 -18.45 13.89
N MET A 37 -5.65 -17.70 13.46
CA MET A 37 -6.13 -16.53 14.20
C MET A 37 -6.52 -16.90 15.64
N ILE A 38 -7.26 -17.99 15.83
CA ILE A 38 -7.69 -18.45 17.16
C ILE A 38 -6.48 -18.76 18.05
N ILE A 39 -5.46 -19.44 17.50
CA ILE A 39 -4.22 -19.73 18.24
C ILE A 39 -3.50 -18.43 18.63
N ILE A 40 -3.40 -17.47 17.72
CA ILE A 40 -2.76 -16.18 18.00
C ILE A 40 -3.55 -15.39 19.04
N LEU A 41 -4.88 -15.34 18.94
CA LEU A 41 -5.73 -14.68 19.93
C LEU A 41 -5.57 -15.29 21.32
N PHE A 42 -5.50 -16.63 21.40
CA PHE A 42 -5.24 -17.32 22.66
C PHE A 42 -3.87 -16.95 23.23
N GLN A 43 -2.82 -16.94 22.40
CA GLN A 43 -1.48 -16.52 22.82
C GLN A 43 -1.44 -15.06 23.28
N LEU A 44 -2.08 -14.15 22.56
CA LEU A 44 -2.17 -12.73 22.93
C LEU A 44 -2.91 -12.57 24.26
N LEU A 45 -4.04 -13.25 24.44
CA LEU A 45 -4.81 -13.23 25.69
C LEU A 45 -3.97 -13.75 26.86
N PHE A 46 -3.27 -14.88 26.67
CA PHE A 46 -2.39 -15.47 27.68
C PHE A 46 -1.28 -14.50 28.08
N TRP A 47 -0.54 -13.96 27.11
CA TRP A 47 0.60 -13.08 27.40
C TRP A 47 0.18 -11.75 28.02
N ILE A 48 -0.90 -11.13 27.56
CA ILE A 48 -1.36 -9.85 28.10
C ILE A 48 -1.88 -10.03 29.53
N THR A 49 -2.60 -11.12 29.79
CA THR A 49 -3.06 -11.44 31.16
C THR A 49 -1.87 -11.67 32.09
N ALA A 50 -0.85 -12.41 31.64
CA ALA A 50 0.37 -12.63 32.42
C ALA A 50 1.11 -11.30 32.69
N LEU A 51 1.32 -10.48 31.67
CA LEU A 51 2.02 -9.19 31.80
C LEU A 51 1.26 -8.18 32.68
N TYR A 52 -0.07 -8.19 32.61
CA TYR A 52 -0.91 -7.40 33.50
C TYR A 52 -0.75 -7.85 34.96
N TYR A 53 -0.77 -9.17 35.22
CA TYR A 53 -0.56 -9.71 36.56
C TYR A 53 0.83 -9.38 37.13
N PHE A 54 1.86 -9.36 36.30
CA PHE A 54 3.22 -8.95 36.68
C PHE A 54 3.43 -7.43 36.75
N GLY A 55 2.39 -6.62 36.55
CA GLY A 55 2.48 -5.16 36.57
C GLY A 55 3.34 -4.56 35.46
N ARG A 56 3.57 -5.29 34.36
CA ARG A 56 4.33 -4.84 33.18
C ARG A 56 3.47 -4.13 32.14
N VAL A 57 2.16 -4.35 32.22
CA VAL A 57 1.14 -3.73 31.39
C VAL A 57 0.15 -3.07 32.34
N THR A 58 -0.12 -1.78 32.15
CA THR A 58 -1.07 -1.04 32.97
C THR A 58 -2.51 -1.28 32.53
N ASN A 59 -2.74 -1.48 31.23
CA ASN A 59 -4.08 -1.61 30.68
C ASN A 59 -4.22 -2.80 29.71
N PRO A 60 -5.09 -3.80 29.99
CA PRO A 60 -5.28 -4.96 29.12
C PRO A 60 -5.87 -4.62 27.75
N LEU A 61 -6.38 -3.40 27.53
CA LEU A 61 -6.89 -2.94 26.23
C LEU A 61 -5.84 -2.94 25.11
N ILE A 62 -4.54 -3.03 25.44
CA ILE A 62 -3.46 -3.24 24.44
C ILE A 62 -3.73 -4.45 23.53
N ILE A 63 -4.54 -5.42 23.98
CA ILE A 63 -4.90 -6.58 23.15
C ILE A 63 -5.51 -6.17 21.81
N LEU A 64 -6.22 -5.05 21.76
CA LEU A 64 -6.88 -4.57 20.54
C LEU A 64 -5.86 -4.20 19.44
N PRO A 65 -4.95 -3.23 19.62
CA PRO A 65 -3.96 -2.91 18.60
C PRO A 65 -3.03 -4.09 18.25
N LEU A 66 -2.71 -4.96 19.22
CA LEU A 66 -1.91 -6.16 18.95
C LEU A 66 -2.67 -7.17 18.09
N THR A 67 -3.98 -7.34 18.30
CA THR A 67 -4.82 -8.20 17.47
C THR A 67 -4.91 -7.67 16.04
N ILE A 68 -5.08 -6.36 15.85
CA ILE A 68 -5.10 -5.74 14.52
C ILE A 68 -3.75 -5.95 13.81
N THR A 69 -2.65 -5.78 14.53
CA THR A 69 -1.30 -6.05 14.01
C THR A 69 -1.14 -7.52 13.62
N ALA A 70 -1.64 -8.45 14.44
CA ALA A 70 -1.63 -9.87 14.13
C ALA A 70 -2.46 -10.21 12.88
N ILE A 71 -3.65 -9.61 12.73
CA ILE A 71 -4.48 -9.76 11.53
C ILE A 71 -3.72 -9.28 10.29
N LEU A 72 -3.04 -8.13 10.36
CA LEU A 72 -2.22 -7.60 9.28
C LEU A 72 -1.10 -8.56 8.89
N LEU A 73 -0.31 -9.02 9.87
CA LEU A 73 0.78 -9.97 9.64
C LEU A 73 0.25 -11.28 9.06
N LEU A 74 -0.90 -11.77 9.54
CA LEU A 74 -1.51 -12.99 9.03
C LEU A 74 -2.02 -12.83 7.59
N SER A 75 -2.64 -11.69 7.26
CA SER A 75 -3.10 -11.39 5.90
C SER A 75 -1.93 -11.30 4.91
N ILE A 76 -0.81 -10.68 5.32
CA ILE A 76 0.40 -10.58 4.50
C ILE A 76 1.01 -11.97 4.28
N THR A 77 1.19 -12.73 5.35
CA THR A 77 1.74 -14.10 5.24
C THR A 77 0.81 -15.02 4.47
N GLY A 78 -0.51 -14.83 4.55
CA GLY A 78 -1.50 -15.49 3.70
C GLY A 78 -1.25 -15.21 2.22
N LEU A 79 -1.12 -13.94 1.83
CA LEU A 79 -0.87 -13.56 0.44
C LEU A 79 0.45 -14.14 -0.07
N ILE A 80 1.52 -14.02 0.73
CA ILE A 80 2.83 -14.56 0.40
C ILE A 80 2.76 -16.09 0.27
N GLY A 81 2.07 -16.78 1.17
CA GLY A 81 1.92 -18.24 1.13
C GLY A 81 1.13 -18.71 -0.09
N VAL A 82 0.10 -17.97 -0.52
CA VAL A 82 -0.64 -18.24 -1.76
C VAL A 82 0.24 -18.01 -2.99
N TYR A 83 1.05 -16.95 -3.01
CA TYR A 83 1.90 -16.60 -4.14
C TYR A 83 3.19 -17.46 -4.26
N SER A 84 3.75 -17.91 -3.13
CA SER A 84 5.08 -18.53 -3.07
C SER A 84 5.10 -20.02 -3.43
N LYS A 85 6.23 -20.49 -3.99
CA LYS A 85 6.36 -21.84 -4.60
C LYS A 85 6.85 -22.85 -3.63
N ASN A 86 7.94 -22.47 -3.01
CA ASN A 86 8.71 -23.27 -2.12
C ASN A 86 8.97 -22.46 -0.85
N TYR A 87 9.50 -23.13 0.15
CA TYR A 87 9.89 -22.47 1.39
C TYR A 87 10.95 -21.38 1.21
N LYS A 88 11.90 -21.56 0.26
CA LYS A 88 13.01 -20.62 0.06
C LYS A 88 12.53 -19.25 -0.46
N ASP A 89 11.73 -19.25 -1.52
CA ASP A 89 11.15 -18.06 -2.13
C ASP A 89 10.26 -17.34 -1.11
N SER A 90 9.44 -18.10 -0.38
CA SER A 90 8.57 -17.52 0.63
C SER A 90 9.35 -16.91 1.78
N ALA A 91 10.40 -17.57 2.26
CA ALA A 91 11.22 -17.04 3.35
C ALA A 91 11.87 -15.71 2.95
N LEU A 92 12.37 -15.61 1.71
CA LEU A 92 12.94 -14.37 1.19
C LEU A 92 11.88 -13.27 1.09
N ILE A 93 10.71 -13.56 0.50
CA ILE A 93 9.63 -12.57 0.38
C ILE A 93 9.14 -12.12 1.76
N VAL A 94 8.97 -13.05 2.72
CA VAL A 94 8.61 -12.72 4.10
C VAL A 94 9.65 -11.80 4.71
N THR A 95 10.94 -12.13 4.59
CA THR A 95 12.02 -11.34 5.20
C THR A 95 12.00 -9.92 4.68
N VAL A 96 11.98 -9.73 3.36
CA VAL A 96 11.94 -8.39 2.75
C VAL A 96 10.68 -7.64 3.16
N THR A 97 9.52 -8.30 3.12
CA THR A 97 8.24 -7.67 3.49
C THR A 97 8.21 -7.28 4.96
N PHE A 98 8.76 -8.11 5.85
CA PHE A 98 8.77 -7.86 7.29
C PHE A 98 9.75 -6.75 7.66
N ILE A 99 10.85 -6.58 6.92
CA ILE A 99 11.72 -5.40 7.07
C ILE A 99 10.93 -4.12 6.75
N VAL A 100 10.20 -4.08 5.63
CA VAL A 100 9.37 -2.93 5.25
C VAL A 100 8.29 -2.67 6.31
N LEU A 101 7.58 -3.71 6.75
CA LEU A 101 6.57 -3.60 7.80
C LEU A 101 7.14 -3.18 9.14
N PHE A 102 8.35 -3.60 9.48
CA PHE A 102 9.00 -3.18 10.70
C PHE A 102 9.23 -1.67 10.69
N PHE A 103 9.79 -1.13 9.61
CA PHE A 103 9.94 0.32 9.46
C PHE A 103 8.60 1.05 9.46
N PHE A 104 7.57 0.48 8.84
CA PHE A 104 6.24 1.07 8.88
C PHE A 104 5.65 1.07 10.31
N LEU A 105 5.63 -0.08 11.00
CA LEU A 105 4.95 -0.21 12.29
C LEU A 105 5.71 0.46 13.44
N PHE A 106 7.03 0.23 13.52
CA PHE A 106 7.89 0.78 14.57
C PHE A 106 8.47 2.15 14.21
N GLY A 107 8.82 2.37 12.95
CA GLY A 107 9.36 3.67 12.53
C GLY A 107 8.34 4.80 12.63
N THR A 108 7.04 4.53 12.43
CA THR A 108 6.02 5.56 12.71
C THR A 108 5.72 5.69 14.20
N SER A 109 5.91 4.64 15.01
CA SER A 109 5.63 4.73 16.44
C SER A 109 6.69 5.53 17.20
N THR A 110 7.93 5.60 16.70
CA THR A 110 8.95 6.51 17.26
C THR A 110 8.56 7.98 17.09
N LEU A 111 7.78 8.34 16.05
CA LEU A 111 7.27 9.70 15.87
C LEU A 111 6.33 10.13 17.00
N TYR A 112 5.69 9.17 17.68
CA TYR A 112 4.88 9.43 18.86
C TYR A 112 5.71 10.04 20.00
N LEU A 113 6.96 9.57 20.17
CA LEU A 113 7.88 10.03 21.22
C LEU A 113 8.39 11.45 20.96
N VAL A 114 8.45 11.86 19.69
CA VAL A 114 8.90 13.20 19.27
C VAL A 114 7.74 14.20 19.21
N GLY A 115 6.54 13.80 19.65
CA GLY A 115 5.36 14.67 19.73
C GLY A 115 4.52 14.76 18.46
N LEU A 116 4.86 14.02 17.40
CA LEU A 116 4.09 13.96 16.14
C LEU A 116 2.98 12.90 16.23
N LYS A 117 2.08 13.06 17.21
CA LYS A 117 1.06 12.06 17.59
C LYS A 117 0.11 11.70 16.44
N GLU A 118 -0.26 12.66 15.61
CA GLU A 118 -1.23 12.49 14.52
C GLU A 118 -0.69 11.61 13.39
N VAL A 119 0.59 11.77 13.04
CA VAL A 119 1.27 10.94 12.03
C VAL A 119 1.57 9.55 12.61
N ALA A 120 1.98 9.50 13.87
CA ALA A 120 2.23 8.24 14.56
C ALA A 120 0.96 7.37 14.66
N ALA A 121 -0.22 8.00 14.79
CA ALA A 121 -1.52 7.33 14.87
C ALA A 121 -1.93 6.57 13.61
N ILE A 122 -1.10 6.51 12.55
CA ILE A 122 -1.34 5.62 11.40
C ILE A 122 -0.99 4.16 11.75
N SER A 123 -0.06 3.94 12.68
CA SER A 123 0.34 2.60 13.11
C SER A 123 -0.45 2.14 14.33
N PRO A 124 -0.98 0.90 14.33
CA PRO A 124 -1.64 0.33 15.49
C PRO A 124 -0.69 0.18 16.68
N LEU A 125 0.63 0.11 16.47
CA LEU A 125 1.59 0.05 17.59
C LEU A 125 1.70 1.37 18.35
N SER A 126 1.42 2.51 17.72
CA SER A 126 1.40 3.80 18.41
C SER A 126 0.26 3.88 19.42
N LEU A 127 -0.86 3.19 19.15
CA LEU A 127 -1.97 3.07 20.09
C LEU A 127 -1.58 2.28 21.35
N VAL A 128 -0.65 1.33 21.26
CA VAL A 128 -0.11 0.63 22.44
C VAL A 128 0.54 1.63 23.40
N ILE A 129 1.36 2.54 22.86
CA ILE A 129 2.02 3.60 23.63
C ILE A 129 0.99 4.55 24.24
N ALA A 130 -0.01 4.95 23.45
CA ALA A 130 -1.06 5.86 23.92
C ALA A 130 -1.94 5.24 25.03
N ILE A 131 -2.21 3.93 24.96
CA ILE A 131 -2.98 3.20 25.98
C ILE A 131 -2.18 3.13 27.29
N GLU A 132 -0.89 2.78 27.23
CA GLU A 132 -0.04 2.70 28.43
C GLU A 132 0.18 4.06 29.09
N ASN A 133 0.27 5.13 28.30
CA ASN A 133 0.38 6.48 28.84
C ASN A 133 -0.97 7.06 29.32
N GLY A 134 -2.09 6.35 29.13
CA GLY A 134 -3.42 6.84 29.48
C GLY A 134 -3.91 8.04 28.65
N THR A 135 -3.27 8.31 27.51
CA THR A 135 -3.56 9.48 26.65
C THR A 135 -4.43 9.15 25.44
N TYR A 136 -4.89 7.92 25.30
CA TYR A 136 -5.64 7.48 24.12
C TYR A 136 -7.02 8.14 24.04
N SER A 137 -7.38 8.59 22.83
CA SER A 137 -8.72 9.06 22.51
C SER A 137 -9.45 8.11 21.55
N THR A 138 -10.79 8.20 21.48
CA THR A 138 -11.60 7.44 20.50
C THR A 138 -11.17 7.75 19.07
N LYS A 139 -10.84 9.02 18.81
CA LYS A 139 -10.37 9.49 17.50
C LYS A 139 -9.05 8.81 17.11
N GLU A 140 -8.04 8.88 17.97
CA GLU A 140 -6.73 8.22 17.75
C GLU A 140 -6.87 6.71 17.58
N THR A 141 -7.79 6.09 18.33
CA THR A 141 -8.07 4.65 18.24
C THR A 141 -8.57 4.27 16.85
N ILE A 142 -9.53 5.02 16.29
CA ILE A 142 -10.07 4.78 14.96
C ILE A 142 -8.97 4.97 13.90
N PHE A 143 -8.20 6.06 13.98
CA PHE A 143 -7.13 6.34 13.02
C PHE A 143 -6.00 5.31 13.06
N SER A 144 -5.72 4.72 14.23
CA SER A 144 -4.67 3.69 14.39
C SER A 144 -5.10 2.31 13.91
N ILE A 145 -6.39 2.00 14.01
CA ILE A 145 -6.92 0.68 13.65
C ILE A 145 -7.32 0.62 12.18
N LEU A 146 -8.01 1.65 11.68
CA LEU A 146 -8.69 1.60 10.40
C LEU A 146 -7.75 1.32 9.22
N PRO A 147 -6.58 2.00 9.07
CA PRO A 147 -5.67 1.75 7.95
C PRO A 147 -5.17 0.31 7.92
N SER A 148 -4.72 -0.20 9.07
CA SER A 148 -4.19 -1.57 9.18
C SER A 148 -5.28 -2.62 8.97
N LEU A 149 -6.49 -2.40 9.50
CA LEU A 149 -7.61 -3.32 9.31
C LEU A 149 -8.08 -3.33 7.85
N SER A 150 -8.28 -2.15 7.25
CA SER A 150 -8.68 -2.01 5.84
C SER A 150 -7.67 -2.69 4.91
N PHE A 151 -6.37 -2.45 5.13
CA PHE A 151 -5.32 -3.08 4.34
C PHE A 151 -5.30 -4.61 4.54
N SER A 152 -5.49 -5.08 5.77
CA SER A 152 -5.60 -6.51 6.07
C SER A 152 -6.76 -7.19 5.35
N LEU A 153 -7.92 -6.53 5.26
CA LEU A 153 -9.10 -7.04 4.55
C LEU A 153 -8.85 -7.10 3.04
N ILE A 154 -8.21 -6.08 2.46
CA ILE A 154 -7.82 -6.04 1.05
C ILE A 154 -6.87 -7.21 0.73
N LEU A 155 -5.85 -7.41 1.57
CA LEU A 155 -4.89 -8.50 1.41
C LEU A 155 -5.53 -9.88 1.56
N MET A 156 -6.45 -10.05 2.51
CA MET A 156 -7.19 -11.30 2.69
C MET A 156 -8.09 -11.59 1.49
N PHE A 157 -8.78 -10.57 0.96
CA PHE A 157 -9.57 -10.68 -0.26
C PHE A 157 -8.70 -11.05 -1.47
N ALA A 158 -7.57 -10.37 -1.63
CA ALA A 158 -6.59 -10.67 -2.70
C ALA A 158 -6.08 -12.11 -2.57
N SER A 159 -5.66 -12.53 -1.38
CA SER A 159 -5.20 -13.89 -1.11
C SER A 159 -6.23 -14.93 -1.50
N THR A 160 -7.49 -14.72 -1.12
CA THR A 160 -8.60 -15.61 -1.45
C THR A 160 -8.87 -15.65 -2.95
N ALA A 161 -8.86 -14.48 -3.62
CA ALA A 161 -9.06 -14.35 -5.05
C ALA A 161 -7.95 -15.05 -5.86
N LEU A 162 -6.70 -15.00 -5.39
CA LEU A 162 -5.58 -15.72 -6.00
C LEU A 162 -5.66 -17.24 -5.71
N TYR A 163 -5.99 -17.62 -4.47
CA TYR A 163 -6.10 -19.03 -4.06
C TYR A 163 -7.18 -19.80 -4.83
N ARG A 164 -8.23 -19.09 -5.29
CA ARG A 164 -9.27 -19.70 -6.12
C ARG A 164 -8.74 -20.22 -7.47
N LYS A 165 -7.70 -19.59 -8.03
CA LYS A 165 -7.24 -19.90 -9.37
C LYS A 165 -6.23 -21.05 -9.39
N ASP A 166 -6.39 -21.96 -10.35
CA ASP A 166 -5.50 -23.11 -10.52
C ASP A 166 -4.05 -22.71 -10.78
N GLU A 167 -3.81 -21.58 -11.44
CA GLU A 167 -2.46 -21.11 -11.81
C GLU A 167 -1.52 -20.90 -10.59
N PHE A 168 -2.07 -20.61 -9.41
CA PHE A 168 -1.26 -20.41 -8.19
C PHE A 168 -0.91 -21.71 -7.48
N TYR A 169 -1.67 -22.78 -7.73
CA TYR A 169 -1.47 -24.09 -7.12
C TYR A 169 -0.77 -25.07 -8.08
N PHE A 170 -1.25 -25.18 -9.32
CA PHE A 170 -0.82 -26.16 -10.32
C PHE A 170 -0.07 -25.57 -11.52
N GLY A 171 -0.32 -24.30 -11.87
CA GLY A 171 0.19 -23.70 -13.11
C GLY A 171 1.55 -22.99 -13.00
N PRO A 172 2.11 -22.55 -14.14
CA PRO A 172 3.18 -21.56 -14.14
C PRO A 172 2.62 -20.25 -13.57
N ARG A 173 3.17 -19.79 -12.46
CA ARG A 173 2.59 -18.64 -11.76
C ARG A 173 2.75 -17.36 -12.55
N PRO A 174 1.71 -16.52 -12.56
CA PRO A 174 1.82 -15.24 -13.23
C PRO A 174 2.82 -14.35 -12.49
N SER A 175 3.64 -13.61 -13.24
CA SER A 175 4.49 -12.57 -12.67
C SER A 175 3.63 -11.44 -12.10
N ILE A 176 4.22 -10.61 -11.22
CA ILE A 176 3.55 -9.40 -10.69
C ILE A 176 3.07 -8.50 -11.84
N THR A 177 3.87 -8.36 -12.91
CA THR A 177 3.50 -7.60 -14.10
C THR A 177 2.28 -8.19 -14.83
N GLN A 178 2.21 -9.52 -14.95
CA GLN A 178 1.04 -10.19 -15.52
C GLN A 178 -0.19 -10.04 -14.61
N LEU A 179 -0.03 -10.04 -13.28
CA LEU A 179 -1.13 -9.77 -12.37
C LEU A 179 -1.69 -8.35 -12.51
N ILE A 180 -0.79 -7.37 -12.64
CA ILE A 180 -1.15 -5.98 -12.91
C ILE A 180 -1.90 -5.87 -14.24
N PHE A 181 -1.39 -6.48 -15.31
CA PHE A 181 -2.07 -6.46 -16.61
C PHE A 181 -3.41 -7.18 -16.54
N ASN A 182 -3.49 -8.35 -15.93
CA ASN A 182 -4.75 -9.06 -15.74
C ASN A 182 -5.79 -8.24 -14.96
N LEU A 183 -5.36 -7.44 -13.98
CA LEU A 183 -6.23 -6.50 -13.27
C LEU A 183 -6.73 -5.40 -14.22
N ALA A 184 -5.82 -4.79 -14.99
CA ALA A 184 -6.17 -3.79 -15.99
C ALA A 184 -7.09 -4.34 -17.09
N GLY A 185 -6.91 -5.58 -17.50
CA GLY A 185 -7.78 -6.28 -18.47
C GLY A 185 -9.21 -6.44 -17.97
N LYS A 186 -9.43 -6.58 -16.65
CA LYS A 186 -10.79 -6.59 -16.07
C LYS A 186 -11.44 -5.21 -16.06
N LEU A 187 -10.65 -4.15 -16.13
CA LEU A 187 -11.11 -2.76 -16.22
C LEU A 187 -11.27 -2.30 -17.68
N GLN A 188 -11.03 -3.19 -18.65
CA GLN A 188 -11.06 -2.87 -20.06
C GLN A 188 -12.48 -2.49 -20.51
N ILE A 189 -12.62 -1.32 -21.10
CA ILE A 189 -13.85 -0.86 -21.75
C ILE A 189 -13.71 -1.06 -23.27
N LYS A 190 -14.73 -1.59 -23.93
CA LYS A 190 -14.70 -1.84 -25.39
C LYS A 190 -14.38 -0.59 -26.21
N SER A 191 -14.78 0.59 -25.72
CA SER A 191 -14.48 1.85 -26.37
C SER A 191 -12.99 2.20 -26.23
N ARG A 192 -12.29 2.24 -27.37
CA ARG A 192 -10.91 2.71 -27.46
C ARG A 192 -10.75 4.17 -27.05
N SER A 193 -11.80 4.98 -27.20
CA SER A 193 -11.76 6.41 -26.89
C SER A 193 -11.70 6.71 -25.39
N TYR A 194 -12.14 5.79 -24.52
CA TYR A 194 -12.19 6.02 -23.07
C TYR A 194 -11.48 4.94 -22.24
N GLY A 195 -11.37 3.72 -22.77
CA GLY A 195 -10.76 2.58 -22.08
C GLY A 195 -9.37 2.85 -21.50
N PRO A 196 -8.38 3.35 -22.27
CA PRO A 196 -7.04 3.57 -21.74
C PRO A 196 -7.00 4.63 -20.63
N TYR A 197 -7.82 5.68 -20.73
CA TYR A 197 -7.88 6.75 -19.72
C TYR A 197 -8.54 6.27 -18.43
N PHE A 198 -9.58 5.43 -18.55
CA PHE A 198 -10.23 4.83 -17.40
C PHE A 198 -9.29 3.90 -16.63
N ILE A 199 -8.53 3.04 -17.32
CA ILE A 199 -7.50 2.20 -16.69
C ILE A 199 -6.47 3.08 -15.98
N ALA A 200 -5.94 4.08 -16.68
CA ALA A 200 -4.91 4.95 -16.12
C ALA A 200 -5.40 5.72 -14.89
N LEU A 201 -6.63 6.23 -14.91
CA LEU A 201 -7.28 6.90 -13.78
C LEU A 201 -7.37 5.98 -12.55
N ILE A 202 -7.92 4.76 -12.70
CA ILE A 202 -8.06 3.81 -11.58
C ILE A 202 -6.69 3.42 -11.01
N PHE A 203 -5.70 3.21 -11.87
CA PHE A 203 -4.34 2.94 -11.40
C PHE A 203 -3.68 4.17 -10.75
N GLY A 204 -4.07 5.40 -11.11
CA GLY A 204 -3.69 6.61 -10.38
C GLY A 204 -4.13 6.59 -8.92
N PHE A 205 -5.36 6.14 -8.63
CA PHE A 205 -5.83 5.94 -7.25
C PHE A 205 -4.98 4.89 -6.51
N ILE A 206 -4.69 3.77 -7.16
CA ILE A 206 -3.87 2.69 -6.59
C ILE A 206 -2.43 3.19 -6.34
N ALA A 207 -1.91 4.05 -7.22
CA ALA A 207 -0.55 4.57 -7.13
C ALA A 207 -0.29 5.37 -5.86
N VAL A 208 -1.29 6.07 -5.30
CA VAL A 208 -1.14 6.76 -4.00
C VAL A 208 -0.78 5.77 -2.89
N LEU A 209 -1.47 4.63 -2.82
CA LEU A 209 -1.21 3.61 -1.80
C LEU A 209 0.19 3.00 -1.94
N ILE A 210 0.61 2.75 -3.18
CA ILE A 210 1.96 2.25 -3.47
C ILE A 210 3.01 3.30 -3.07
N SER A 211 2.78 4.56 -3.44
CA SER A 211 3.73 5.66 -3.20
C SER A 211 3.93 5.91 -1.72
N ILE A 212 2.86 6.00 -0.92
CA ILE A 212 2.94 6.19 0.55
C ILE A 212 3.79 5.09 1.21
N ILE A 213 3.58 3.82 0.83
CA ILE A 213 4.34 2.70 1.41
C ILE A 213 5.83 2.83 1.08
N LEU A 214 6.15 3.14 -0.17
CA LEU A 214 7.53 3.27 -0.64
C LEU A 214 8.21 4.54 -0.10
N GLU A 215 7.50 5.66 0.00
CA GLU A 215 7.97 6.92 0.56
C GLU A 215 8.29 6.80 2.04
N ILE A 216 7.44 6.13 2.83
CA ILE A 216 7.73 5.87 4.25
C ILE A 216 8.97 4.98 4.36
N PHE A 217 9.01 3.88 3.60
CA PHE A 217 10.12 2.94 3.67
C PHE A 217 11.46 3.58 3.27
N PHE A 218 11.52 4.16 2.06
CA PHE A 218 12.75 4.78 1.57
C PHE A 218 13.03 6.13 2.23
N GLY A 219 12.01 6.86 2.68
CA GLY A 219 12.16 8.12 3.41
C GLY A 219 12.84 7.90 4.76
N ILE A 220 12.39 6.91 5.54
CA ILE A 220 13.04 6.55 6.81
C ILE A 220 14.50 6.15 6.55
N ILE A 221 14.75 5.27 5.58
CA ILE A 221 16.11 4.86 5.21
C ILE A 221 16.96 6.09 4.85
N THR A 222 16.44 6.98 4.02
CA THR A 222 17.16 8.16 3.53
C THR A 222 17.51 9.11 4.67
N ILE A 223 16.62 9.32 5.63
CA ILE A 223 16.89 10.15 6.83
C ILE A 223 18.09 9.63 7.63
N TYR A 224 18.34 8.31 7.65
CA TYR A 224 19.53 7.76 8.32
C TYR A 224 20.84 8.00 7.56
N PHE A 225 20.78 8.21 6.24
CA PHE A 225 21.98 8.38 5.39
C PHE A 225 22.23 9.83 4.98
N THR A 226 21.22 10.70 5.05
CA THR A 226 21.34 12.10 4.68
C THR A 226 20.37 12.98 5.43
N GLU A 227 20.83 14.16 5.82
CA GLU A 227 20.01 15.23 6.40
C GLU A 227 19.44 16.17 5.32
N SER A 228 19.79 15.96 4.04
CA SER A 228 19.37 16.84 2.96
C SER A 228 17.92 16.59 2.56
N ILE A 229 17.05 17.54 2.91
CA ILE A 229 15.62 17.55 2.51
C ILE A 229 15.44 17.45 0.99
N PHE A 230 16.36 18.02 0.20
CA PHE A 230 16.30 17.96 -1.26
C PHE A 230 16.43 16.54 -1.79
N VAL A 231 17.26 15.70 -1.17
CA VAL A 231 17.43 14.30 -1.57
C VAL A 231 16.15 13.51 -1.26
N ILE A 232 15.54 13.76 -0.10
CA ILE A 232 14.27 13.13 0.30
C ILE A 232 13.15 13.52 -0.67
N LEU A 233 13.01 14.81 -0.99
CA LEU A 233 11.99 15.31 -1.93
C LEU A 233 12.20 14.78 -3.35
N ALA A 234 13.45 14.65 -3.80
CA ALA A 234 13.75 14.07 -5.11
C ALA A 234 13.36 12.58 -5.16
N LEU A 235 13.69 11.83 -4.11
CA LEU A 235 13.32 10.43 -3.99
C LEU A 235 11.79 10.24 -4.00
N TRP A 236 11.06 11.04 -3.24
CA TRP A 236 9.59 10.99 -3.21
C TRP A 236 9.00 11.29 -4.59
N ALA A 237 9.47 12.34 -5.27
CA ALA A 237 9.03 12.64 -6.63
C ALA A 237 9.28 11.48 -7.60
N ILE A 238 10.43 10.78 -7.50
CA ILE A 238 10.71 9.59 -8.31
C ILE A 238 9.72 8.46 -8.00
N ILE A 239 9.48 8.17 -6.72
CA ILE A 239 8.58 7.10 -6.28
C ILE A 239 7.15 7.34 -6.77
N GLU A 240 6.64 8.57 -6.63
CA GLU A 240 5.29 8.93 -7.05
C GLU A 240 5.13 8.82 -8.57
N GLU A 241 6.08 9.38 -9.35
CA GLU A 241 6.01 9.31 -10.81
C GLU A 241 6.16 7.88 -11.34
N LEU A 242 7.00 7.05 -10.72
CA LEU A 242 7.09 5.62 -11.05
C LEU A 242 5.76 4.91 -10.78
N SER A 243 5.16 5.15 -9.62
CA SER A 243 3.92 4.49 -9.21
C SER A 243 2.75 4.86 -10.14
N LYS A 244 2.61 6.15 -10.48
CA LYS A 244 1.58 6.62 -11.43
C LYS A 244 1.77 6.02 -12.83
N SER A 245 3.03 5.87 -13.27
CA SER A 245 3.36 5.32 -14.59
C SER A 245 2.84 3.88 -14.80
N ILE A 246 2.62 3.11 -13.74
CA ILE A 246 2.07 1.74 -13.81
C ILE A 246 0.72 1.73 -14.54
N GLY A 247 -0.13 2.74 -14.34
CA GLY A 247 -1.43 2.83 -15.01
C GLY A 247 -1.30 3.01 -16.51
N ILE A 248 -0.32 3.81 -16.95
CA ILE A 248 -0.07 4.09 -18.36
C ILE A 248 0.53 2.86 -19.05
N PHE A 249 1.49 2.19 -18.42
CA PHE A 249 2.00 0.91 -18.92
C PHE A 249 0.89 -0.13 -19.07
N SER A 250 0.00 -0.21 -18.08
CA SER A 250 -1.15 -1.12 -18.11
C SER A 250 -2.13 -0.78 -19.23
N ALA A 251 -2.44 0.49 -19.45
CA ALA A 251 -3.26 0.92 -20.59
C ALA A 251 -2.59 0.61 -21.93
N SER A 252 -1.28 0.88 -22.05
CA SER A 252 -0.50 0.65 -23.28
C SER A 252 -0.38 -0.82 -23.67
N HIS A 253 -0.54 -1.73 -22.70
CA HIS A 253 -0.54 -3.17 -22.94
C HIS A 253 -1.77 -3.61 -23.76
N TYR A 254 -2.94 -3.03 -23.48
CA TYR A 254 -4.21 -3.39 -24.13
C TYR A 254 -4.58 -2.46 -25.30
N TYR A 255 -4.08 -1.23 -25.29
CA TYR A 255 -4.37 -0.22 -26.31
C TYR A 255 -3.06 0.33 -26.87
N LYS A 256 -2.88 0.27 -28.19
CA LYS A 256 -1.74 0.91 -28.85
C LYS A 256 -1.93 2.43 -28.86
N LEU A 257 -1.32 3.11 -27.89
CA LEU A 257 -1.46 4.56 -27.71
C LEU A 257 -0.59 5.34 -28.71
N LYS A 258 -1.15 6.41 -29.28
CA LYS A 258 -0.39 7.49 -29.92
C LYS A 258 0.15 8.46 -28.87
N TRP A 259 1.07 9.35 -29.24
CA TRP A 259 1.68 10.31 -28.31
C TRP A 259 0.66 11.15 -27.51
N HIS A 260 -0.40 11.65 -28.17
CA HIS A 260 -1.45 12.43 -27.53
C HIS A 260 -2.38 11.58 -26.65
N GLU A 261 -2.62 10.32 -27.03
CA GLU A 261 -3.35 9.36 -26.19
C GLU A 261 -2.51 8.98 -24.96
N GLY A 262 -1.18 8.87 -25.11
CA GLY A 262 -0.23 8.70 -24.01
C GLY A 262 -0.25 9.88 -23.04
N LEU A 263 -0.21 11.12 -23.57
CA LEU A 263 -0.36 12.34 -22.78
C LEU A 263 -1.65 12.31 -21.96
N MET A 264 -2.79 12.05 -22.60
CA MET A 264 -4.09 12.02 -21.95
C MET A 264 -4.22 10.88 -20.93
N ALA A 265 -3.64 9.71 -21.20
CA ALA A 265 -3.58 8.62 -20.22
C ALA A 265 -2.71 8.98 -19.02
N GLY A 266 -1.57 9.65 -19.24
CA GLY A 266 -0.74 10.18 -18.17
C GLY A 266 -1.45 11.22 -17.32
N MET A 267 -2.12 12.18 -17.96
CA MET A 267 -2.96 13.17 -17.29
C MET A 267 -4.09 12.52 -16.48
N ALA A 268 -4.75 11.49 -17.02
CA ALA A 268 -5.78 10.75 -16.30
C ALA A 268 -5.22 10.01 -15.07
N SER A 269 -4.03 9.42 -15.17
CA SER A 269 -3.37 8.80 -14.03
C SER A 269 -2.98 9.82 -12.96
N GLY A 270 -2.39 10.95 -13.36
CA GLY A 270 -2.08 12.06 -12.47
C GLY A 270 -3.32 12.64 -11.79
N LEU A 271 -4.43 12.76 -12.52
CA LEU A 271 -5.72 13.18 -11.97
C LEU A 271 -6.24 12.20 -10.92
N GLY A 272 -6.21 10.89 -11.22
CA GLY A 272 -6.65 9.86 -10.28
C GLY A 272 -5.83 9.87 -8.99
N PHE A 273 -4.50 10.05 -9.12
CA PHE A 273 -3.61 10.21 -7.97
C PHE A 273 -3.97 11.46 -7.16
N ALA A 274 -4.04 12.62 -7.82
CA ALA A 274 -4.32 13.90 -7.17
C ALA A 274 -5.67 13.94 -6.45
N ILE A 275 -6.72 13.36 -7.03
CA ILE A 275 -8.05 13.28 -6.40
C ILE A 275 -7.94 12.52 -5.08
N PHE A 276 -7.33 11.34 -5.10
CA PHE A 276 -7.28 10.50 -3.92
C PHE A 276 -6.35 11.05 -2.85
N GLU A 277 -5.20 11.57 -3.27
CA GLU A 277 -4.26 12.26 -2.40
C GLU A 277 -4.93 13.47 -1.71
N ASN A 278 -5.66 14.30 -2.45
CA ASN A 278 -6.36 15.46 -1.88
C ASN A 278 -7.49 15.07 -0.93
N ILE A 279 -8.22 13.96 -1.18
CA ILE A 279 -9.20 13.43 -0.24
C ILE A 279 -8.52 13.05 1.08
N MET A 280 -7.39 12.34 1.00
CA MET A 280 -6.60 11.93 2.18
C MET A 280 -6.09 13.16 2.95
N PHE A 281 -5.42 14.11 2.28
CA PHE A 281 -4.89 15.32 2.91
C PHE A 281 -5.97 16.24 3.46
N THR A 282 -7.12 16.37 2.79
CA THR A 282 -8.24 17.16 3.32
C THR A 282 -8.83 16.50 4.55
N GLY A 283 -8.90 15.17 4.57
CA GLY A 283 -9.21 14.40 5.77
C GLY A 283 -8.28 14.74 6.92
N PHE A 284 -6.97 14.78 6.70
CA PHE A 284 -6.01 15.24 7.72
C PHE A 284 -6.23 16.70 8.10
N ALA A 285 -6.32 17.62 7.13
CA ALA A 285 -6.48 19.04 7.38
C ALA A 285 -7.73 19.40 8.18
N LEU A 286 -8.87 18.75 7.91
CA LEU A 286 -10.10 18.91 8.69
C LEU A 286 -9.91 18.56 10.17
N ASN A 287 -8.96 17.66 10.47
CA ASN A 287 -8.71 17.17 11.81
C ASN A 287 -7.69 18.00 12.60
N ILE A 288 -6.80 18.71 11.92
CA ILE A 288 -5.68 19.46 12.51
C ILE A 288 -5.92 20.98 12.41
N PHE A 289 -6.40 21.44 11.26
CA PHE A 289 -6.62 22.85 10.91
C PHE A 289 -7.98 23.04 10.23
N PRO A 290 -9.10 22.82 10.95
CA PRO A 290 -10.45 22.79 10.36
C PRO A 290 -10.80 24.06 9.59
N ASP A 291 -10.39 25.23 10.09
CA ASP A 291 -10.66 26.54 9.48
C ASP A 291 -9.93 26.73 8.14
N TYR A 292 -8.83 26.00 7.92
CA TYR A 292 -8.03 26.07 6.70
C TYR A 292 -8.30 24.92 5.73
N ALA A 293 -9.05 23.89 6.14
CA ALA A 293 -9.21 22.67 5.36
C ALA A 293 -9.80 22.92 3.96
N VAL A 294 -10.80 23.79 3.84
CA VAL A 294 -11.40 24.16 2.53
C VAL A 294 -10.39 24.91 1.66
N ARG A 295 -9.61 25.82 2.25
CA ARG A 295 -8.56 26.56 1.52
C ARG A 295 -7.45 25.61 1.05
N ILE A 296 -7.02 24.68 1.90
CA ILE A 296 -6.03 23.65 1.58
C ILE A 296 -6.55 22.76 0.45
N LEU A 297 -7.80 22.31 0.50
CA LEU A 297 -8.42 21.50 -0.55
C LEU A 297 -8.39 22.24 -1.89
N ILE A 298 -8.81 23.50 -1.93
CA ILE A 298 -8.83 24.31 -3.16
C ILE A 298 -7.40 24.50 -3.69
N MET A 299 -6.47 24.96 -2.85
CA MET A 299 -5.08 25.18 -3.26
C MET A 299 -4.43 23.90 -3.78
N ARG A 300 -4.55 22.79 -3.05
CA ARG A 300 -3.95 21.52 -3.46
C ARG A 300 -4.60 20.94 -4.71
N THR A 301 -5.89 21.17 -4.94
CA THR A 301 -6.57 20.71 -6.16
C THR A 301 -5.99 21.36 -7.41
N PHE A 302 -5.76 22.67 -7.37
CA PHE A 302 -5.26 23.39 -8.53
C PHE A 302 -3.73 23.36 -8.67
N LEU A 303 -2.99 23.50 -7.57
CA LEU A 303 -1.52 23.52 -7.59
C LEU A 303 -0.96 22.09 -7.66
N SER A 304 -1.07 21.33 -6.57
CA SER A 304 -0.56 19.95 -6.49
C SER A 304 -1.19 19.06 -7.56
N GLY A 305 -2.52 19.14 -7.71
CA GLY A 305 -3.25 18.36 -8.70
C GLY A 305 -2.85 18.70 -10.13
N GLY A 306 -2.66 19.99 -10.44
CA GLY A 306 -2.17 20.42 -11.75
C GLY A 306 -0.78 19.85 -12.04
N VAL A 307 0.12 19.86 -11.06
CA VAL A 307 1.48 19.31 -11.20
C VAL A 307 1.44 17.81 -11.48
N HIS A 308 0.68 17.03 -10.71
CA HIS A 308 0.58 15.58 -10.96
C HIS A 308 -0.01 15.26 -12.33
N ILE A 309 -0.99 16.04 -12.80
CA ILE A 309 -1.57 15.87 -14.14
C ILE A 309 -0.52 16.14 -15.23
N VAL A 310 0.22 17.25 -15.10
CA VAL A 310 1.21 17.67 -16.10
C VAL A 310 2.44 16.77 -16.09
N SER A 311 3.04 16.51 -14.92
CA SER A 311 4.24 15.68 -14.79
C SER A 311 4.00 14.30 -15.38
N THR A 312 2.94 13.61 -14.94
CA THR A 312 2.60 12.27 -15.39
C THR A 312 2.11 12.26 -16.84
N GLY A 313 1.47 13.33 -17.31
CA GLY A 313 1.14 13.54 -18.72
C GLY A 313 2.38 13.50 -19.62
N VAL A 314 3.43 14.23 -19.27
CA VAL A 314 4.71 14.23 -20.01
C VAL A 314 5.30 12.83 -20.06
N ILE A 315 5.31 12.11 -18.94
CA ILE A 315 5.79 10.72 -18.88
C ILE A 315 4.98 9.81 -19.81
N GLY A 316 3.65 10.02 -19.87
CA GLY A 316 2.75 9.27 -20.73
C GLY A 316 3.08 9.38 -22.23
N VAL A 317 3.63 10.51 -22.66
CA VAL A 317 4.11 10.69 -24.04
C VAL A 317 5.23 9.70 -24.36
N GLY A 318 6.24 9.56 -23.49
CA GLY A 318 7.35 8.64 -23.73
C GLY A 318 7.01 7.18 -23.46
N ILE A 319 5.97 6.87 -22.68
CA ILE A 319 5.44 5.50 -22.59
C ILE A 319 4.75 5.10 -23.89
N ALA A 320 4.00 6.01 -24.51
CA ALA A 320 3.41 5.77 -25.84
C ALA A 320 4.48 5.71 -26.94
N ASP A 321 5.48 6.60 -26.88
CA ASP A 321 6.63 6.63 -27.79
C ASP A 321 7.92 6.22 -27.06
N LYS A 322 8.14 4.89 -27.01
CA LYS A 322 9.23 4.21 -26.27
C LYS A 322 10.62 4.82 -26.50
N LYS A 323 10.83 5.52 -27.62
CA LYS A 323 12.09 6.19 -27.93
C LYS A 323 12.47 7.28 -26.92
N TYR A 324 11.48 7.97 -26.36
CA TYR A 324 11.71 9.12 -25.47
C TYR A 324 11.40 8.82 -24.00
N LEU A 325 11.11 7.56 -23.64
CA LEU A 325 10.68 7.15 -22.31
C LEU A 325 11.56 7.71 -21.19
N THR A 326 12.88 7.50 -21.25
CA THR A 326 13.81 7.94 -20.22
C THR A 326 13.84 9.46 -20.09
N LEU A 327 13.84 10.16 -21.23
CA LEU A 327 13.86 11.63 -21.26
C LEU A 327 12.58 12.21 -20.66
N THR A 328 11.41 11.75 -21.10
CA THR A 328 10.12 12.23 -20.58
C THR A 328 9.92 11.86 -19.13
N PHE A 329 10.44 10.71 -18.68
CA PHE A 329 10.42 10.31 -17.28
C PHE A 329 11.22 11.29 -16.41
N ILE A 330 12.46 11.60 -16.81
CA ILE A 330 13.31 12.58 -16.11
C ILE A 330 12.64 13.95 -16.08
N ILE A 331 12.08 14.42 -17.20
CA ILE A 331 11.38 15.71 -17.26
C ILE A 331 10.18 15.73 -16.31
N GLY A 332 9.36 14.67 -16.30
CA GLY A 332 8.21 14.56 -15.40
C GLY A 332 8.61 14.64 -13.92
N VAL A 333 9.66 13.92 -13.53
CA VAL A 333 10.22 13.97 -12.17
C VAL A 333 10.75 15.37 -11.85
N ILE A 334 11.46 16.04 -12.76
CA ILE A 334 11.98 17.40 -12.55
C ILE A 334 10.85 18.41 -12.35
N ILE A 335 9.77 18.32 -13.14
CA ILE A 335 8.60 19.21 -12.98
C ILE A 335 8.02 19.06 -11.57
N HIS A 336 7.81 17.82 -11.14
CA HIS A 336 7.24 17.54 -9.82
C HIS A 336 8.20 17.94 -8.68
N PHE A 337 9.48 17.57 -8.79
CA PHE A 337 10.49 17.96 -7.81
C PHE A 337 10.65 19.48 -7.70
N GLY A 338 10.62 20.19 -8.84
CA GLY A 338 10.66 21.65 -8.89
C GLY A 338 9.50 22.28 -8.13
N TYR A 339 8.28 21.74 -8.30
CA TYR A 339 7.12 22.16 -7.50
C TYR A 339 7.34 21.94 -6.00
N ASN A 340 7.84 20.76 -5.60
CA ASN A 340 8.11 20.47 -4.18
C ASN A 340 9.13 21.44 -3.58
N ILE A 341 10.16 21.84 -4.34
CA ILE A 341 11.12 22.87 -3.90
C ILE A 341 10.45 24.24 -3.76
N MET A 342 9.65 24.66 -4.74
CA MET A 342 8.99 25.96 -4.71
C MET A 342 8.03 26.09 -3.52
N MET A 343 7.29 25.01 -3.21
CA MET A 343 6.46 24.92 -2.01
C MET A 343 7.28 25.01 -0.73
N LEU A 344 8.41 24.30 -0.65
CA LEU A 344 9.30 24.33 0.51
C LEU A 344 9.88 25.75 0.76
N GLN A 345 10.17 26.48 -0.32
CA GLN A 345 10.70 27.85 -0.25
C GLN A 345 9.62 28.92 0.00
N GLY A 346 8.33 28.56 0.04
CA GLY A 346 7.22 29.49 0.24
C GLY A 346 7.00 30.46 -0.93
N VAL A 347 7.40 30.07 -2.14
CA VAL A 347 7.23 30.88 -3.36
C VAL A 347 5.82 30.73 -3.94
N LEU A 348 5.12 29.66 -3.56
CA LEU A 348 3.73 29.31 -3.89
C LEU A 348 2.97 29.05 -2.58
#